data_AF-A0A8T7JEP2-F1
#
_entry.id   AF-A0A8T7JEP2-F1
#
_cell.length_a   1.000
_cell.length_b   1.000
_cell.length_c   1.000
_cell.angle_alpha   90.00
_cell.angle_beta   90.00
_cell.angle_gamma   90.00
#
_symmetry.space_group_name_H-M   'P 1'
#
loop_
_entity.id
_entity.type
_entity.pdbx_description
1 polymer ?
#
loop_
_entity_poly.entity_id
_entity_poly.type
_entity_poly.pdbx_seq_one_letter_code
_entity_poly.pdbx_strand_id
1 'polypeptide(L)'
;MHRIALLIPYLFLTACALSTGYSPDTSYSGIRHETSRVQDVYLFYPGTPVPGEFQQLGLVSATGDSSSSDRDVISHLKMKALNIGADALIAVNRHIEPREAGLIFDDERDNYNAIAYQGTAIRFNDIETLPEHIKTVMASPDYSAQTRVNQDKESSSNSTMFELFLSLVLGIAYLVTL
;
A
#
# COMPACT_ATOMS: atom_id res chain seq x y z
N MET A 1 2.02 -11.40 57.02
CA MET A 1 2.87 -11.22 55.82
C MET A 1 2.02 -11.36 54.56
N HIS A 2 1.18 -10.36 54.23
CA HIS A 2 0.29 -10.41 53.06
C HIS A 2 0.33 -9.04 52.36
N ARG A 3 1.27 -8.86 51.43
CA ARG A 3 1.32 -7.67 50.54
C ARG A 3 1.98 -8.03 49.20
N ILE A 4 1.41 -9.00 48.47
CA ILE A 4 1.73 -9.23 47.05
C ILE A 4 0.43 -9.72 46.38
N ALA A 5 -0.56 -8.85 46.18
CA ALA A 5 -1.80 -9.24 45.49
C ALA A 5 -2.57 -8.07 44.85
N LEU A 6 -1.91 -6.94 44.56
CA LEU A 6 -2.61 -5.72 44.11
C LEU A 6 -1.87 -4.96 42.99
N LEU A 7 -1.18 -5.67 42.09
CA LEU A 7 -0.50 -5.05 40.94
C LEU A 7 -0.85 -5.69 39.58
N ILE A 8 -1.83 -6.59 39.54
CA ILE A 8 -2.17 -7.34 38.31
C ILE A 8 -3.35 -6.75 37.49
N PRO A 9 -4.31 -5.95 38.03
CA PRO A 9 -5.40 -5.46 37.17
C PRO A 9 -5.07 -4.19 36.38
N TYR A 10 -3.95 -3.49 36.65
CA TYR A 10 -3.62 -2.24 35.94
C TYR A 10 -2.96 -2.44 34.57
N LEU A 11 -2.44 -3.64 34.28
CA LEU A 11 -1.83 -3.97 32.98
C LEU A 11 -2.86 -4.39 31.90
N PHE A 12 -4.13 -4.57 32.26
CA PHE A 12 -5.18 -4.98 31.32
C PHE A 12 -5.87 -3.82 30.60
N LEU A 13 -5.65 -2.56 31.01
CA LEU A 13 -6.36 -1.40 30.43
C LEU A 13 -5.60 -0.68 29.30
N THR A 14 -4.37 -1.07 28.97
CA THR A 14 -3.60 -0.46 27.87
C THR A 14 -3.47 -1.35 26.63
N ALA A 15 -4.08 -2.54 26.63
CA ALA A 15 -4.00 -3.49 25.51
C ALA A 15 -5.09 -3.28 24.44
N CYS A 16 -6.12 -2.48 24.71
CA CYS A 16 -7.21 -2.21 23.76
C CYS A 16 -6.98 -0.90 23.00
N ALA A 17 -5.95 -0.88 22.16
CA ALA A 17 -5.84 0.08 21.06
C ALA A 17 -4.95 -0.52 19.95
N LEU A 18 -5.21 -1.77 19.57
CA LEU A 18 -4.78 -2.28 18.27
C LEU A 18 -5.73 -1.66 17.24
N SER A 19 -5.43 -0.42 16.82
CA SER A 19 -6.13 0.18 15.69
C SER A 19 -5.82 -0.67 14.46
N THR A 20 -6.89 -1.12 13.81
CA THR A 20 -6.86 -1.93 12.59
C THR A 20 -5.91 -1.36 11.54
N GLY A 21 -5.12 -2.27 10.97
CA GLY A 21 -3.88 -2.00 10.26
C GLY A 21 -3.97 -1.07 9.05
N TYR A 22 -2.95 -0.20 8.99
CA TYR A 22 -2.50 0.42 7.75
C TYR A 22 -2.13 -0.69 6.75
N SER A 23 -2.92 -0.85 5.70
CA SER A 23 -2.57 -1.71 4.56
C SER A 23 -3.15 -1.10 3.29
N PRO A 24 -2.37 -0.26 2.59
CA PRO A 24 -2.74 0.19 1.25
C PRO A 24 -2.97 -1.04 0.39
N ASP A 25 -4.15 -1.10 -0.21
CA ASP A 25 -4.50 -2.20 -1.09
C ASP A 25 -4.03 -1.85 -2.50
N THR A 26 -3.26 -2.73 -3.11
CA THR A 26 -2.77 -2.54 -4.47
C THR A 26 -3.21 -3.70 -5.33
N SER A 27 -3.98 -3.40 -6.35
CA SER A 27 -4.47 -4.42 -7.28
C SER A 27 -3.81 -4.26 -8.65
N TYR A 28 -3.63 -5.38 -9.33
CA TYR A 28 -3.23 -5.41 -10.73
C TYR A 28 -4.16 -6.37 -11.45
N SER A 29 -4.82 -5.86 -12.49
CA SER A 29 -5.67 -6.64 -13.38
C SER A 29 -5.09 -6.50 -14.79
N GLY A 30 -4.20 -7.41 -15.15
CA GLY A 30 -3.51 -7.35 -16.42
C GLY A 30 -3.27 -8.71 -17.07
N ILE A 31 -2.77 -8.65 -18.29
CA ILE A 31 -2.67 -9.79 -19.21
C ILE A 31 -1.23 -10.33 -19.22
N ARG A 32 -0.25 -9.52 -18.80
CA ARG A 32 1.19 -9.82 -18.86
C ARG A 32 1.98 -9.24 -17.70
N HIS A 33 3.12 -9.86 -17.39
CA HIS A 33 4.13 -9.35 -16.47
C HIS A 33 5.45 -9.27 -17.23
N GLU A 34 6.19 -8.19 -17.02
CA GLU A 34 7.50 -7.97 -17.64
C GLU A 34 8.53 -7.56 -16.58
N THR A 35 9.82 -7.69 -16.91
CA THR A 35 10.89 -7.14 -16.06
C THR A 35 10.98 -5.63 -16.27
N SER A 36 11.10 -4.88 -15.17
CA SER A 36 11.32 -3.44 -15.27
C SER A 36 12.65 -3.11 -15.93
N ARG A 37 12.62 -2.12 -16.81
CA ARG A 37 13.80 -1.54 -17.47
C ARG A 37 13.96 -0.04 -17.16
N VAL A 38 13.00 0.53 -16.43
CA VAL A 38 13.04 1.90 -15.92
C VAL A 38 13.27 1.87 -14.41
N GLN A 39 13.74 2.98 -13.86
CA GLN A 39 13.93 3.17 -12.43
C GLN A 39 12.75 3.88 -11.78
N ASP A 40 11.93 4.57 -12.59
CA ASP A 40 10.68 5.19 -12.16
C ASP A 40 9.61 5.12 -13.26
N VAL A 41 8.35 5.07 -12.84
CA VAL A 41 7.19 4.99 -13.74
C VAL A 41 6.66 6.39 -14.01
N TYR A 42 6.59 6.76 -15.29
CA TYR A 42 6.05 8.07 -15.69
C TYR A 42 4.52 8.08 -15.62
N LEU A 43 3.93 9.18 -15.16
CA LEU A 43 2.48 9.31 -15.01
C LEU A 43 1.91 10.25 -16.08
N PHE A 44 1.05 9.73 -16.95
CA PHE A 44 0.23 10.52 -17.87
C PHE A 44 -1.19 10.66 -17.33
N TYR A 45 -1.55 11.88 -16.96
CA TYR A 45 -2.90 12.24 -16.54
C TYR A 45 -3.87 12.31 -17.73
N PRO A 46 -5.20 12.22 -17.48
CA PRO A 46 -6.22 12.32 -18.52
C PRO A 46 -6.05 13.57 -19.39
N GLY A 47 -6.11 13.38 -20.71
CA GLY A 47 -5.95 14.45 -21.70
C GLY A 47 -4.49 14.76 -22.09
N THR A 48 -3.50 14.18 -21.40
CA THR A 48 -2.09 14.32 -21.80
C THR A 48 -1.77 13.38 -22.97
N PRO A 49 -1.18 13.88 -24.07
CA PRO A 49 -0.78 13.02 -25.17
C PRO A 49 0.36 12.10 -24.75
N VAL A 50 0.24 10.81 -25.10
CA VAL A 50 1.25 9.79 -24.84
C VAL A 50 2.12 9.68 -26.09
N PRO A 51 3.43 9.97 -26.02
CA PRO A 51 4.30 9.93 -27.20
C PRO A 51 4.66 8.48 -27.58
N GLY A 52 4.67 8.20 -28.88
CA GLY A 52 5.17 6.94 -29.42
C GLY A 52 4.20 5.77 -29.30
N GLU A 53 4.63 4.64 -29.86
CA GLU A 53 3.88 3.38 -29.84
C GLU A 53 4.15 2.61 -28.54
N PHE A 54 3.11 1.99 -27.98
CA PHE A 54 3.21 1.26 -26.72
C PHE A 54 2.30 0.03 -26.69
N GLN A 55 2.65 -0.90 -25.81
CA GLN A 55 1.86 -2.06 -25.46
C GLN A 55 1.19 -1.85 -24.09
N GLN A 56 -0.09 -2.17 -24.00
CA GLN A 56 -0.81 -2.22 -22.73
C GLN A 56 -0.49 -3.51 -21.97
N LEU A 57 -0.14 -3.38 -20.69
CA LEU A 57 0.11 -4.50 -19.78
C LEU A 57 -1.15 -4.86 -18.99
N GLY A 58 -1.85 -3.85 -18.47
CA GLY A 58 -3.06 -4.03 -17.67
C GLY A 58 -3.46 -2.79 -16.89
N LEU A 59 -4.46 -2.94 -16.03
CA LEU A 59 -4.94 -1.92 -15.11
C LEU A 59 -4.24 -2.06 -13.76
N VAL A 60 -3.72 -0.97 -13.22
CA VAL A 60 -3.13 -0.92 -11.88
C VAL A 60 -3.98 0.01 -11.04
N SER A 61 -4.28 -0.41 -9.81
CA SER A 61 -4.90 0.46 -8.81
C SER A 61 -4.15 0.40 -7.48
N ALA A 62 -4.24 1.51 -6.76
CA ALA A 62 -3.82 1.60 -5.38
C ALA A 62 -4.88 2.39 -4.60
N THR A 63 -5.25 1.87 -3.44
CA THR A 63 -6.23 2.48 -2.54
C THR A 63 -5.59 2.65 -1.16
N GLY A 64 -5.61 3.87 -0.66
CA GLY A 64 -5.11 4.20 0.67
C GLY A 64 -6.04 3.75 1.80
N ASP A 65 -5.63 4.05 3.01
CA ASP A 65 -6.46 4.00 4.20
C ASP A 65 -7.14 5.37 4.47
N SER A 66 -7.77 5.52 5.63
CA SER A 66 -8.50 6.75 6.01
C SER A 66 -7.61 7.99 6.20
N SER A 67 -6.31 7.79 6.42
CA SER A 67 -5.34 8.86 6.73
C SER A 67 -4.33 9.12 5.60
N SER A 68 -4.35 8.28 4.57
CA SER A 68 -3.41 8.31 3.44
C SER A 68 -3.50 9.60 2.65
N SER A 69 -2.34 10.18 2.33
CA SER A 69 -2.25 11.31 1.41
C SER A 69 -2.21 10.84 -0.05
N ASP A 70 -2.55 11.72 -1.00
CA ASP A 70 -2.45 11.41 -2.43
C ASP A 70 -1.05 10.93 -2.83
N ARG A 71 -0.01 11.51 -2.21
CA ARG A 71 1.39 11.12 -2.45
C ARG A 71 1.64 9.66 -2.07
N ASP A 72 1.01 9.17 -1.02
CA ASP A 72 1.21 7.82 -0.50
C ASP A 72 0.61 6.82 -1.47
N VAL A 73 -0.65 7.05 -1.84
CA VAL A 73 -1.38 6.21 -2.78
C VAL A 73 -0.70 6.20 -4.16
N ILE A 74 -0.21 7.35 -4.64
CA ILE A 74 0.56 7.44 -5.89
C ILE A 74 1.88 6.67 -5.79
N SER A 75 2.57 6.72 -4.64
CA SER A 75 3.82 5.96 -4.44
C SER A 75 3.57 4.46 -4.55
N HIS A 76 2.50 3.97 -3.93
CA HIS A 76 2.07 2.56 -4.04
C HIS A 76 1.68 2.18 -5.47
N LEU A 77 0.96 3.06 -6.17
CA LEU A 77 0.59 2.85 -7.58
C LEU A 77 1.83 2.72 -8.47
N LYS A 78 2.79 3.65 -8.34
CA LYS A 78 4.05 3.66 -9.10
C LYS A 78 4.86 2.40 -8.83
N MET A 79 5.04 2.03 -7.56
CA MET A 79 5.79 0.82 -7.21
C MET A 79 5.12 -0.45 -7.71
N LYS A 80 3.78 -0.55 -7.66
CA LYS A 80 3.05 -1.68 -8.24
C LYS A 80 3.25 -1.77 -9.75
N ALA A 81 3.15 -0.64 -10.46
CA ALA A 81 3.39 -0.56 -11.89
C ALA A 81 4.84 -0.90 -12.28
N LEU A 82 5.81 -0.46 -11.48
CA LEU A 82 7.22 -0.78 -11.68
C LEU A 82 7.46 -2.29 -11.53
N ASN A 83 6.87 -2.91 -10.51
CA ASN A 83 7.01 -4.35 -10.22
C ASN A 83 6.42 -5.25 -11.31
N ILE A 84 5.49 -4.76 -12.12
CA ILE A 84 4.93 -5.49 -13.27
C ILE A 84 5.66 -5.18 -14.60
N GLY A 85 6.70 -4.33 -14.56
CA GLY A 85 7.53 -3.97 -15.71
C GLY A 85 6.95 -2.89 -16.61
N ALA A 86 6.07 -2.03 -16.08
CA ALA A 86 5.57 -0.87 -16.80
C ALA A 86 6.63 0.23 -16.90
N ASP A 87 6.65 0.93 -18.03
CA ASP A 87 7.45 2.15 -18.17
C ASP A 87 6.64 3.38 -17.73
N ALA A 88 5.33 3.35 -17.96
CA ALA A 88 4.42 4.45 -17.64
C ALA A 88 3.02 3.97 -17.27
N LEU A 89 2.27 4.85 -16.62
CA LEU A 89 0.84 4.74 -16.39
C LEU A 89 0.12 5.82 -17.17
N ILE A 90 -0.92 5.45 -17.92
CA ILE A 90 -1.76 6.38 -18.68
C ILE A 90 -3.16 6.49 -18.10
N ALA A 91 -3.81 7.63 -18.37
CA ALA A 91 -5.14 7.97 -17.87
C ALA A 91 -5.24 7.86 -16.34
N VAL A 92 -4.18 8.28 -15.62
CA VAL A 92 -4.12 8.18 -14.16
C VAL A 92 -5.18 9.07 -13.53
N ASN A 93 -6.19 8.47 -12.91
CA ASN A 93 -7.31 9.19 -12.33
C ASN A 93 -7.48 8.89 -10.84
N ARG A 94 -7.83 9.94 -10.10
CA ARG A 94 -8.22 9.86 -8.69
C ARG A 94 -9.71 9.56 -8.60
N HIS A 95 -10.09 8.66 -7.70
CA HIS A 95 -11.47 8.41 -7.32
C HIS A 95 -11.57 8.16 -5.81
N ILE A 96 -12.79 8.21 -5.30
CA ILE A 96 -13.08 7.91 -3.89
C ILE A 96 -13.70 6.53 -3.85
N GLU A 97 -13.16 5.67 -3.00
CA GLU A 97 -13.63 4.30 -2.79
C GLU A 97 -14.14 4.15 -1.36
N PRO A 98 -15.41 3.77 -1.14
CA PRO A 98 -15.93 3.51 0.20
C PRO A 98 -15.29 2.24 0.76
N ARG A 99 -14.78 2.30 1.99
CA ARG A 99 -14.19 1.18 2.72
C ARG A 99 -14.79 1.05 4.10
N GLU A 100 -14.77 -0.16 4.63
CA GLU A 100 -15.17 -0.47 6.00
C GLU A 100 -13.90 -0.74 6.83
N ALA A 101 -13.83 -0.19 8.03
CA ALA A 101 -12.88 -0.54 9.08
C ALA A 101 -13.64 -1.09 10.29
N GLY A 102 -12.98 -1.96 11.06
CA GLY A 102 -13.58 -2.60 12.23
C GLY A 102 -13.20 -4.08 12.33
N LEU A 103 -13.40 -4.67 13.50
CA LEU A 103 -13.18 -6.10 13.70
C LEU A 103 -14.28 -6.90 13.00
N ILE A 104 -13.93 -8.07 12.44
CA ILE A 104 -14.87 -8.94 11.68
C ILE A 104 -16.12 -9.32 12.52
N PHE A 105 -16.03 -9.27 13.85
CA PHE A 105 -17.08 -9.64 14.79
C PHE A 105 -17.61 -8.48 15.63
N ASP A 106 -17.35 -7.23 15.24
CA ASP A 106 -17.91 -6.05 15.88
C ASP A 106 -19.10 -5.51 15.08
N ASP A 107 -20.16 -5.10 15.77
CA ASP A 107 -21.38 -4.56 15.15
C ASP A 107 -21.17 -3.10 14.71
N GLU A 108 -20.17 -2.41 15.26
CA GLU A 108 -19.79 -1.06 14.88
C GLU A 108 -18.72 -1.11 13.77
N ARG A 109 -19.17 -1.14 12.51
CA ARG A 109 -18.29 -0.93 11.34
C ARG A 109 -18.18 0.55 11.03
N ASP A 110 -16.95 1.05 11.03
CA ASP A 110 -16.64 2.41 10.61
C ASP A 110 -16.49 2.48 9.10
N ASN A 111 -17.48 3.08 8.44
CA ASN A 111 -17.41 3.36 7.01
C ASN A 111 -16.64 4.66 6.77
N TYR A 112 -15.63 4.60 5.90
CA TYR A 112 -14.86 5.77 5.51
C TYR A 112 -14.63 5.82 3.99
N ASN A 113 -14.33 7.01 3.50
CA ASN A 113 -14.02 7.25 2.10
C ASN A 113 -12.51 7.24 1.92
N ALA A 114 -11.98 6.24 1.22
CA ALA A 114 -10.56 6.12 0.91
C ALA A 114 -10.22 6.82 -0.41
N ILE A 115 -9.00 7.36 -0.49
CA ILE A 115 -8.45 7.87 -1.75
C ILE A 115 -7.92 6.69 -2.56
N ALA A 116 -8.37 6.58 -3.80
CA ALA A 116 -7.91 5.57 -4.75
C ALA A 116 -7.37 6.24 -6.02
N TYR A 117 -6.31 5.65 -6.56
CA TYR A 117 -5.78 5.98 -7.87
C TYR A 117 -5.80 4.75 -8.76
N GLN A 118 -6.11 4.95 -10.03
CA GLN A 118 -6.07 3.92 -11.05
C GLN A 118 -5.41 4.46 -12.31
N GLY A 119 -4.73 3.59 -13.05
CA GLY A 119 -4.15 3.91 -14.33
C GLY A 119 -3.90 2.65 -15.15
N THR A 120 -3.74 2.82 -16.47
CA THR A 120 -3.38 1.73 -17.36
C THR A 120 -1.86 1.65 -17.48
N ALA A 121 -1.27 0.52 -17.07
CA ALA A 121 0.15 0.25 -17.22
C ALA A 121 0.48 -0.04 -18.68
N ILE A 122 1.48 0.67 -19.18
CA ILE A 122 1.98 0.53 -20.54
C ILE A 122 3.49 0.32 -20.57
N ARG A 123 3.96 -0.25 -21.67
CA ARG A 123 5.37 -0.40 -22.00
C ARG A 123 5.59 0.16 -23.39
N PHE A 124 6.50 1.12 -23.55
CA PHE A 124 6.81 1.70 -24.85
C PHE A 124 7.49 0.67 -25.75
N ASN A 125 7.28 0.73 -27.06
CA ASN A 125 8.02 -0.15 -27.96
C ASN A 125 9.49 0.29 -28.05
N ASP A 126 9.72 1.61 -28.08
CA ASP A 126 11.04 2.23 -28.17
C ASP A 126 11.19 3.42 -27.20
N ILE A 127 11.91 3.22 -26.10
CA ILE A 127 12.15 4.25 -25.08
C ILE A 127 13.06 5.38 -25.61
N GLU A 128 13.96 5.09 -26.53
CA GLU A 128 14.97 6.07 -26.97
C GLU A 128 14.35 7.23 -27.74
N THR A 129 13.21 6.97 -28.39
CA THR A 129 12.41 7.96 -29.14
C THR A 129 11.60 8.90 -28.26
N LEU A 130 11.53 8.64 -26.95
CA LEU A 130 10.76 9.45 -26.03
C LEU A 130 11.40 10.84 -25.83
N PRO A 131 10.59 11.88 -25.58
CA PRO A 131 11.09 13.19 -25.18
C PRO A 131 12.04 13.11 -23.98
N GLU A 132 13.10 13.92 -23.99
CA GLU A 132 14.14 13.89 -22.95
C GLU A 132 13.59 14.04 -21.52
N HIS A 133 12.59 14.91 -21.32
CA HIS A 133 11.99 15.12 -20.00
C HIS A 133 11.28 13.88 -19.43
N ILE A 134 10.84 12.94 -20.28
CA ILE A 134 10.26 11.67 -19.86
C ILE A 134 11.38 10.68 -19.53
N LYS A 135 12.39 10.60 -20.40
CA LYS A 135 13.54 9.70 -20.22
C LYS A 135 14.31 10.02 -18.94
N THR A 136 14.50 11.29 -18.61
CA THR A 136 15.19 11.70 -17.38
C THR A 136 14.46 11.26 -16.11
N VAL A 137 13.13 11.35 -16.11
CA VAL A 137 12.31 10.85 -15.00
C VAL A 137 12.43 9.33 -14.90
N MET A 138 12.25 8.60 -16.00
CA MET A 138 12.33 7.14 -16.03
C MET A 138 13.71 6.60 -15.62
N ALA A 139 14.78 7.33 -15.92
CA ALA A 139 16.15 6.95 -15.58
C ALA A 139 16.51 7.25 -14.12
N SER A 140 15.70 8.02 -13.39
CA SER A 140 16.00 8.46 -12.03
C SER A 140 15.09 7.74 -11.04
N PRO A 141 15.63 6.98 -10.08
CA PRO A 141 14.81 6.24 -9.13
C PRO A 141 14.04 7.18 -8.20
N ASP A 142 12.74 6.92 -7.99
CA ASP A 142 11.93 7.61 -6.98
C ASP A 142 12.19 7.00 -5.60
N TYR A 143 13.31 7.40 -4.99
CA TYR A 143 13.66 6.97 -3.63
C TYR A 143 12.56 7.27 -2.62
N SER A 144 11.80 8.35 -2.81
CA SER A 144 10.75 8.72 -1.86
C SER A 144 9.58 7.75 -1.90
N ALA A 145 9.20 7.28 -3.09
CA ALA A 145 8.20 6.23 -3.24
C ALA A 145 8.71 4.89 -2.70
N GLN A 146 9.95 4.51 -3.02
CA GLN A 146 10.55 3.26 -2.54
C GLN A 146 10.63 3.20 -1.01
N THR A 147 11.17 4.25 -0.37
CA THR A 147 11.28 4.30 1.08
C THR A 147 9.91 4.23 1.75
N ARG A 148 8.91 4.94 1.21
CA ARG A 148 7.56 4.93 1.78
C ARG A 148 6.91 3.55 1.69
N VAL A 149 6.92 2.94 0.51
CA VAL A 149 6.35 1.59 0.31
C VAL A 149 7.09 0.54 1.16
N ASN A 150 8.39 0.70 1.38
CA ASN A 150 9.15 -0.19 2.27
C ASN A 150 8.81 0.02 3.75
N GLN A 151 8.70 1.27 4.21
CA GLN A 151 8.27 1.59 5.58
C GLN A 151 6.89 1.02 5.89
N ASP A 152 5.98 1.09 4.92
CA ASP A 152 4.62 0.56 5.04
C ASP A 152 4.59 -0.97 5.13
N LYS A 153 5.49 -1.66 4.40
CA LYS A 153 5.65 -3.12 4.51
C LYS A 153 6.23 -3.52 5.87
N GLU A 154 7.23 -2.78 6.35
CA GLU A 154 7.85 -3.04 7.65
C GLU A 154 6.86 -2.79 8.80
N SER A 155 6.06 -1.73 8.74
CA SER A 155 5.06 -1.43 9.77
C SER A 155 3.99 -2.52 9.85
N SER A 156 3.48 -2.97 8.70
CA SER A 156 2.50 -4.06 8.59
C SER A 156 3.06 -5.41 9.08
N SER A 157 4.33 -5.71 8.78
CA SER A 157 5.00 -6.91 9.29
C SER A 157 5.19 -6.87 10.82
N ASN A 158 5.59 -5.72 11.36
CA ASN A 158 5.84 -5.57 12.79
C ASN A 158 4.55 -5.64 13.61
N SER A 159 3.45 -5.04 13.14
CA SER A 159 2.16 -5.13 13.82
C SER A 159 1.65 -6.58 13.87
N THR A 160 1.77 -7.33 12.77
CA THR A 160 1.38 -8.74 12.70
C THR A 160 2.20 -9.62 13.65
N MET A 161 3.52 -9.39 13.73
CA MET A 161 4.39 -10.13 14.64
C MET A 161 4.06 -9.84 16.12
N PHE A 162 3.75 -8.58 16.44
CA PHE A 162 3.32 -8.19 17.77
C PHE A 162 2.00 -8.86 18.18
N GLU A 163 1.00 -8.87 17.29
CA GLU A 163 -0.29 -9.54 17.53
C GLU A 163 -0.13 -11.04 17.79
N LEU A 164 0.73 -11.72 17.02
CA LEU A 164 1.06 -13.14 17.24
C LEU A 164 1.75 -13.37 18.58
N PHE A 165 2.68 -12.51 18.97
CA PHE A 165 3.35 -12.64 20.26
C PHE A 165 2.38 -12.42 21.43
N LEU A 166 1.53 -11.39 21.32
CA LEU A 166 0.52 -11.08 22.34
C LEU A 166 -0.49 -12.22 22.50
N SER A 167 -1.00 -12.77 21.39
CA SER A 167 -1.93 -13.91 21.43
C SER A 167 -1.31 -15.17 22.04
N LEU A 168 -0.04 -15.46 21.75
CA LEU A 168 0.71 -16.56 22.36
C LEU A 168 0.84 -16.37 23.88
N VAL A 169 1.23 -15.18 24.33
CA VAL A 169 1.40 -14.88 25.76
C VAL A 169 0.07 -15.00 26.50
N LEU A 170 -1.03 -14.48 25.93
CA LEU A 170 -2.37 -14.61 26.51
C LEU A 170 -2.84 -16.08 26.56
N GLY A 171 -2.58 -16.86 25.51
CA GLY A 171 -2.92 -18.29 25.48
C GLY A 171 -2.16 -19.11 26.52
N ILE A 172 -0.86 -18.83 26.71
CA ILE A 172 -0.05 -19.49 27.75
C ILE A 172 -0.51 -19.05 29.15
N ALA A 173 -0.79 -17.76 29.35
CA ALA A 173 -1.29 -17.27 30.63
C ALA A 173 -2.61 -17.93 31.02
N TYR A 174 -3.53 -18.11 30.07
CA TYR A 174 -4.81 -18.81 30.30
C TYR A 174 -4.60 -20.27 30.71
N LEU A 175 -3.68 -20.98 30.05
CA LEU A 175 -3.35 -22.38 30.38
C LEU A 175 -2.68 -22.55 31.75
N VAL A 176 -1.90 -21.56 32.21
CA VAL A 176 -1.23 -21.60 33.52
C VAL A 176 -2.20 -21.25 34.67
N THR A 177 -3.30 -20.56 34.37
CA THR A 177 -4.35 -20.21 35.34
C THR A 177 -5.46 -21.26 35.50
N LEU A 178 -5.43 -22.35 34.74
CA LEU A 178 -6.41 -23.44 34.71
C LEU A 178 -5.93 -24.65 35.51
#